data_AF-A0A7Z9Y6K7-F1
#
_entry.id   AF-A0A7Z9Y6K7-F1
#
_cell.length_a   1.000
_cell.length_b   1.000
_cell.length_c   1.000
_cell.angle_alpha   90.00
_cell.angle_beta   90.00
_cell.angle_gamma   90.00
#
_symmetry.space_group_name_H-M   'P 1'
#
loop_
_entity.id
_entity.type
_entity.pdbx_description
1 polymer ?
#
loop_
_entity_poly.entity_id
_entity_poly.type
_entity_poly.pdbx_seq_one_letter_code
_entity_poly.pdbx_strand_id
1 'polypeptide(L)'
;EKARRLIAQASGGGARLIVFPETWLPLARQAMHAQQELIHVAQWPTVKEMHLIASRHYAFEGRCFVVAAGTVLQKRDLAHLDLPLLADIPGSDDTYLMRGGSAIISPEGDLLAGPLYEQPGLVSAEIDPQQAVDGRLTLDVMGHYGRPDIFQLHVNTTPQEHVYWQDSC
;
A
#
# COMPACT_ATOMS: atom_id res chain seq x y z
N GLU A 1 4.94 25.54 3.23
CA GLU A 1 3.79 25.72 4.16
C GLU A 1 2.50 25.06 3.66
N LYS A 2 2.00 25.39 2.45
CA LYS A 2 0.81 24.76 1.82
C LYS A 2 0.86 23.23 1.74
N ALA A 3 1.98 22.66 1.31
CA ALA A 3 2.18 21.20 1.24
C ALA A 3 2.11 20.53 2.63
N ARG A 4 2.74 21.12 3.66
CA ARG A 4 2.66 20.61 5.04
C ARG A 4 1.24 20.62 5.60
N ARG A 5 0.45 21.66 5.28
CA ARG A 5 -0.95 21.75 5.69
C ARG A 5 -1.81 20.70 4.98
N LEU A 6 -1.61 20.51 3.67
CA LEU A 6 -2.31 19.49 2.88
C LEU A 6 -1.94 18.08 3.33
N ILE A 7 -0.67 17.82 3.64
CA ILE A 7 -0.21 16.56 4.21
C ILE A 7 -0.84 16.34 5.60
N ALA A 8 -0.86 17.36 6.46
CA ALA A 8 -1.50 17.28 7.78
C ALA A 8 -3.02 17.03 7.69
N GLN A 9 -3.68 17.65 6.71
CA GLN A 9 -5.11 17.49 6.45
C GLN A 9 -5.42 16.12 5.82
N ALA A 10 -4.58 15.62 4.90
CA ALA A 10 -4.66 14.28 4.35
C ALA A 10 -4.35 13.19 5.39
N SER A 11 -3.37 13.44 6.28
CA SER A 11 -3.08 12.55 7.42
C SER A 11 -4.19 12.57 8.47
N GLY A 12 -4.89 13.69 8.63
CA GLY A 12 -6.09 13.80 9.46
C GLY A 12 -7.34 13.19 8.81
N GLY A 13 -7.37 13.07 7.48
CA GLY A 13 -8.48 12.57 6.68
C GLY A 13 -8.40 11.10 6.25
N GLY A 14 -7.44 10.33 6.79
CA GLY A 14 -7.44 8.87 6.66
C GLY A 14 -6.46 8.28 5.65
N ALA A 15 -5.23 8.82 5.53
CA ALA A 15 -4.15 8.07 4.89
C ALA A 15 -3.71 6.89 5.79
N ARG A 16 -3.67 5.67 5.23
CA ARG A 16 -3.18 4.44 5.90
C ARG A 16 -2.15 3.72 5.05
N LEU A 17 -1.32 2.92 5.70
CA LEU A 17 -0.23 2.18 5.07
C LEU A 17 -0.36 0.71 5.43
N ILE A 18 -0.33 -0.15 4.42
CA ILE A 18 -0.03 -1.57 4.56
C ILE A 18 1.24 -1.86 3.76
N VAL A 19 2.13 -2.65 4.35
CA VAL A 19 3.45 -2.97 3.78
C VAL A 19 3.43 -4.40 3.24
N PHE A 20 4.16 -4.68 2.17
CA PHE A 20 4.33 -6.07 1.72
C PHE A 20 4.87 -6.98 2.83
N PRO A 21 4.30 -8.20 3.06
CA PRO A 21 3.20 -8.85 2.34
C PRO A 21 1.81 -8.68 2.98
N GLU A 22 1.63 -7.79 3.95
CA GLU A 22 0.38 -7.60 4.70
C GLU A 22 -0.82 -7.26 3.80
N THR A 23 -0.60 -6.69 2.60
CA THR A 23 -1.65 -6.42 1.61
C THR A 23 -2.36 -7.70 1.13
N TRP A 24 -1.71 -8.87 1.28
CA TRP A 24 -2.31 -10.16 0.98
C TRP A 24 -3.15 -10.73 2.13
N LEU A 25 -3.00 -10.19 3.35
CA LEU A 25 -3.66 -10.72 4.53
C LEU A 25 -5.11 -10.17 4.60
N PRO A 26 -6.14 -11.02 4.42
CA PRO A 26 -7.52 -10.55 4.32
C PRO A 26 -7.99 -9.86 5.61
N LEU A 27 -7.57 -10.33 6.78
CA LEU A 27 -7.94 -9.71 8.06
C LEU A 27 -7.29 -8.34 8.27
N ALA A 28 -6.06 -8.15 7.77
CA ALA A 28 -5.41 -6.84 7.81
C ALA A 28 -6.15 -5.84 6.91
N ARG A 29 -6.51 -6.25 5.68
CA ARG A 29 -7.32 -5.43 4.78
C ARG A 29 -8.68 -5.09 5.39
N GLN A 30 -9.38 -6.07 5.95
CA GLN A 30 -10.68 -5.85 6.59
C GLN A 30 -10.58 -4.85 7.75
N ALA A 31 -9.55 -4.96 8.58
CA ALA A 31 -9.31 -4.02 9.68
C ALA A 31 -9.02 -2.59 9.20
N MET A 32 -8.39 -2.43 8.02
CA MET A 32 -8.15 -1.12 7.41
C MET A 32 -9.41 -0.55 6.76
N HIS A 33 -10.18 -1.36 6.02
CA HIS A 33 -11.48 -0.95 5.45
C HIS A 33 -12.46 -0.48 6.53
N ALA A 34 -12.41 -1.11 7.71
CA ALA A 34 -13.22 -0.69 8.87
C ALA A 34 -12.90 0.73 9.37
N GLN A 35 -11.71 1.25 9.06
CA GLN A 35 -11.32 2.63 9.36
C GLN A 35 -11.76 3.63 8.29
N GLN A 36 -12.39 3.16 7.20
CA GLN A 36 -12.93 3.98 6.12
C GLN A 36 -11.91 4.97 5.54
N GLU A 37 -10.70 4.48 5.32
CA GLU A 37 -9.61 5.25 4.75
C GLU A 37 -9.98 5.86 3.39
N LEU A 38 -9.57 7.13 3.21
CA LEU A 38 -9.73 7.81 1.93
C LEU A 38 -8.59 7.43 0.98
N ILE A 39 -7.38 7.31 1.51
CA ILE A 39 -6.17 6.99 0.76
C ILE A 39 -5.46 5.84 1.44
N HIS A 40 -5.21 4.79 0.68
CA HIS A 40 -4.40 3.66 1.09
C HIS A 40 -3.05 3.68 0.38
N VAL A 41 -1.97 3.50 1.12
CA VAL A 41 -0.62 3.34 0.58
C VAL A 41 -0.28 1.86 0.64
N ALA A 42 -0.07 1.25 -0.52
CA ALA A 42 0.41 -0.12 -0.65
C ALA A 42 1.89 -0.09 -1.03
N GLN A 43 2.77 -0.35 -0.05
CA GLN A 43 4.21 -0.39 -0.30
C GLN A 43 4.64 -1.77 -0.79
N TRP A 44 5.25 -1.80 -1.98
CA TRP A 44 5.79 -3.00 -2.59
C TRP A 44 7.29 -2.83 -2.83
N PRO A 45 8.11 -3.89 -2.77
CA PRO A 45 9.50 -3.82 -3.23
C PRO A 45 9.58 -3.36 -4.69
N THR A 46 8.72 -3.91 -5.54
CA THR A 46 8.45 -3.44 -6.90
C THR A 46 7.01 -3.80 -7.23
N VAL A 47 6.27 -2.95 -7.95
CA VAL A 47 4.88 -3.22 -8.34
C VAL A 47 4.88 -4.05 -9.62
N LYS A 48 4.88 -5.38 -9.46
CA LYS A 48 4.66 -6.33 -10.54
C LYS A 48 3.17 -6.41 -10.86
N GLU A 49 2.80 -7.09 -11.94
CA GLU A 49 1.40 -7.27 -12.35
C GLU A 49 0.50 -7.74 -11.21
N MET A 50 0.90 -8.79 -10.48
CA MET A 50 0.12 -9.29 -9.34
C MET A 50 -0.03 -8.28 -8.20
N HIS A 51 0.98 -7.44 -7.97
CA HIS A 51 0.91 -6.37 -6.97
C HIS A 51 -0.04 -5.27 -7.41
N LEU A 52 -0.03 -4.95 -8.71
CA LEU A 52 -0.97 -3.99 -9.29
C LEU A 52 -2.40 -4.51 -9.22
N ILE A 53 -2.63 -5.80 -9.51
CA ILE A 53 -3.93 -6.44 -9.33
C ILE A 53 -4.38 -6.36 -7.87
N ALA A 54 -3.51 -6.68 -6.92
CA ALA A 54 -3.82 -6.59 -5.49
C ALA A 54 -4.19 -5.15 -5.07
N SER A 55 -3.42 -4.16 -5.54
CA SER A 55 -3.69 -2.75 -5.26
C SER A 55 -5.00 -2.26 -5.91
N ARG A 56 -5.32 -2.71 -7.12
CA ARG A 56 -6.60 -2.38 -7.78
C ARG A 56 -7.79 -3.04 -7.08
N HIS A 57 -7.65 -4.30 -6.70
CA HIS A 57 -8.63 -5.01 -5.90
C HIS A 57 -8.87 -4.31 -4.56
N TYR A 58 -7.80 -3.91 -3.85
CA TYR A 58 -7.92 -3.17 -2.60
C TYR A 58 -8.71 -1.87 -2.77
N ALA A 59 -8.39 -1.10 -3.82
CA ALA A 59 -9.06 0.17 -4.11
C ALA A 59 -10.57 -0.02 -4.31
N PHE A 60 -10.93 -1.04 -5.10
CA PHE A 60 -12.33 -1.40 -5.37
C PHE A 60 -13.07 -1.91 -4.13
N GLU A 61 -12.44 -2.81 -3.37
CA GLU A 61 -13.03 -3.42 -2.17
C GLU A 61 -13.26 -2.40 -1.05
N GLY A 62 -12.28 -1.54 -0.79
CA GLY A 62 -12.35 -0.53 0.27
C GLY A 62 -13.00 0.79 -0.15
N ARG A 63 -13.29 0.96 -1.45
CA ARG A 63 -13.75 2.23 -2.04
C ARG A 63 -12.87 3.41 -1.61
N CYS A 64 -11.57 3.25 -1.80
CA CYS A 64 -10.55 4.23 -1.47
C CYS A 64 -9.57 4.43 -2.62
N PHE A 65 -8.85 5.54 -2.61
CA PHE A 65 -7.74 5.74 -3.55
C PHE A 65 -6.54 4.92 -3.08
N VAL A 66 -5.89 4.19 -3.99
CA VAL A 66 -4.66 3.43 -3.65
C VAL A 66 -3.45 4.05 -4.31
N VAL A 67 -2.40 4.31 -3.52
CA VAL A 67 -1.05 4.61 -3.98
C VAL A 67 -0.24 3.33 -3.89
N ALA A 68 -0.04 2.66 -5.03
CA ALA A 68 0.89 1.55 -5.12
C ALA A 68 2.29 2.12 -5.30
N ALA A 69 3.17 1.95 -4.32
CA ALA A 69 4.54 2.47 -4.35
C ALA A 69 5.53 1.32 -4.58
N GLY A 70 6.36 1.42 -5.62
CA GLY A 70 7.42 0.47 -5.94
C GLY A 70 8.78 1.15 -6.02
N THR A 71 9.82 0.46 -5.56
CA THR A 71 11.20 0.95 -5.64
C THR A 71 11.78 0.71 -7.02
N VAL A 72 12.52 1.70 -7.54
CA VAL A 72 13.42 1.53 -8.68
C VAL A 72 14.82 1.31 -8.14
N LEU A 73 15.44 0.20 -8.51
CA LEU A 73 16.77 -0.17 -8.04
C LEU A 73 17.51 -0.90 -9.16
N GLN A 74 18.66 -0.38 -9.54
CA GLN A 74 19.61 -1.01 -10.46
C GLN A 74 20.77 -1.65 -9.70
N LYS A 75 21.46 -2.60 -10.34
CA LYS A 75 22.63 -3.26 -9.74
C LYS A 75 23.72 -2.24 -9.37
N ARG A 76 23.93 -1.21 -10.19
CA ARG A 76 24.87 -0.10 -9.91
C ARG A 76 24.60 0.58 -8.57
N ASP A 77 23.34 0.66 -8.16
CA ASP A 77 22.94 1.39 -6.94
C ASP A 77 23.42 0.67 -5.68
N LEU A 78 23.72 -0.63 -5.78
CA LEU A 78 24.24 -1.46 -4.70
C LEU A 78 25.78 -1.56 -4.71
N ALA A 79 26.48 -0.99 -5.68
CA ALA A 79 27.92 -1.15 -5.84
C ALA A 79 28.75 -0.65 -4.64
N HIS A 80 28.17 0.22 -3.82
CA HIS A 80 28.79 0.74 -2.60
C HIS A 80 28.62 -0.18 -1.39
N LEU A 81 27.77 -1.21 -1.49
CA LEU A 81 27.57 -2.20 -0.45
C LEU A 81 28.52 -3.36 -0.72
N ASP A 82 29.37 -3.68 0.25
CA ASP A 82 30.26 -4.86 0.19
C ASP A 82 29.43 -6.14 0.39
N LEU A 83 28.63 -6.46 -0.62
CA LEU A 83 27.72 -7.60 -0.66
C LEU A 83 28.35 -8.67 -1.55
N PRO A 84 28.89 -9.77 -0.99
CA PRO A 84 29.49 -10.85 -1.76
C PRO A 84 28.55 -11.39 -2.86
N LEU A 85 27.24 -11.43 -2.56
CA LEU A 85 26.19 -11.90 -3.45
C LEU A 85 25.93 -10.97 -4.64
N LEU A 86 26.39 -9.72 -4.65
CA LEU A 86 26.13 -8.77 -5.74
C LEU A 86 26.83 -9.20 -7.04
N ALA A 87 28.01 -9.81 -6.93
CA ALA A 87 28.76 -10.35 -8.07
C ALA A 87 28.01 -11.51 -8.74
N ASP A 88 27.28 -12.31 -7.96
CA ASP A 88 26.51 -13.46 -8.43
C ASP A 88 25.19 -13.09 -9.10
N ILE A 89 24.72 -11.84 -8.94
CA ILE A 89 23.51 -11.37 -9.62
C ILE A 89 23.80 -11.24 -11.12
N PRO A 90 23.11 -11.98 -12.00
CA PRO A 90 23.34 -11.93 -13.43
C PRO A 90 22.98 -10.57 -14.03
N GLY A 91 23.67 -10.18 -15.10
CA GLY A 91 23.42 -8.94 -15.84
C GLY A 91 24.47 -7.85 -15.60
N SER A 92 24.33 -6.74 -16.32
CA SER A 92 25.18 -5.55 -16.20
C SER A 92 24.78 -4.66 -15.01
N ASP A 93 25.56 -3.63 -14.73
CA ASP A 93 25.26 -2.63 -13.71
C ASP A 93 23.93 -1.88 -13.95
N ASP A 94 23.49 -1.80 -15.21
CA ASP A 94 22.22 -1.19 -15.61
C ASP A 94 21.00 -2.10 -15.37
N THR A 95 21.22 -3.35 -14.95
CA THR A 95 20.15 -4.33 -14.72
C THR A 95 19.27 -3.86 -13.57
N TYR A 96 17.97 -3.71 -13.84
CA TYR A 96 16.98 -3.41 -12.81
C TYR A 96 16.73 -4.63 -11.93
N LEU A 97 17.04 -4.51 -10.65
CA LEU A 97 16.69 -5.46 -9.59
C LEU A 97 15.25 -5.22 -9.10
N MET A 98 14.85 -3.95 -9.07
CA MET A 98 13.48 -3.52 -8.82
C MET A 98 13.10 -2.50 -9.90
N ARG A 99 11.99 -2.74 -10.59
CA ARG A 99 11.62 -1.97 -11.79
C ARG A 99 10.69 -0.79 -11.48
N GLY A 100 10.47 -0.45 -10.21
CA GLY A 100 9.45 0.53 -9.83
C GLY A 100 8.05 -0.04 -9.99
N GLY A 101 7.23 0.63 -10.79
CA GLY A 101 5.83 0.32 -11.09
C GLY A 101 4.82 1.15 -10.30
N SER A 102 5.27 2.24 -9.67
CA SER A 102 4.40 3.07 -8.85
C SER A 102 3.20 3.60 -9.63
N ALA A 103 2.01 3.56 -9.02
CA ALA A 103 0.75 3.92 -9.65
C ALA A 103 -0.23 4.53 -8.63
N ILE A 104 -1.18 5.34 -9.12
CA ILE A 104 -2.30 5.85 -8.34
C ILE A 104 -3.59 5.28 -8.94
N ILE A 105 -4.46 4.77 -8.08
CA ILE A 105 -5.64 3.99 -8.45
C ILE A 105 -6.90 4.61 -7.83
N SER A 106 -7.98 4.69 -8.59
CA SER A 106 -9.29 5.19 -8.16
C SER A 106 -10.07 4.17 -7.30
N PRO A 107 -11.11 4.59 -6.55
CA PRO A 107 -12.03 3.69 -5.85
C PRO A 107 -12.78 2.69 -6.72
N GLU A 108 -12.75 2.85 -8.05
CA GLU A 108 -13.31 1.88 -9.01
C GLU A 108 -12.24 0.90 -9.53
N GLY A 109 -10.99 1.05 -9.07
CA GLY A 109 -9.86 0.22 -9.50
C GLY A 109 -9.24 0.69 -10.83
N ASP A 110 -9.53 1.90 -11.30
CA ASP A 110 -8.93 2.46 -12.51
C ASP A 110 -7.56 3.10 -12.21
N LEU A 111 -6.64 3.03 -13.16
CA LEU A 111 -5.35 3.71 -13.06
C LEU A 111 -5.52 5.20 -13.38
N LEU A 112 -5.28 6.06 -12.37
CA LEU A 112 -5.27 7.50 -12.53
C LEU A 112 -3.90 8.01 -12.99
N ALA A 113 -2.82 7.35 -12.57
CA ALA A 113 -1.46 7.66 -12.99
C ALA A 113 -0.53 6.43 -12.86
N GLY A 114 0.54 6.40 -13.66
CA GLY A 114 1.44 5.26 -13.75
C GLY A 114 0.84 4.08 -14.53
N PRO A 115 1.37 2.86 -14.39
CA PRO A 115 2.55 2.51 -13.59
C PRO A 115 3.85 3.07 -14.18
N LEU A 116 4.69 3.65 -13.32
CA LEU A 116 6.00 4.20 -13.69
C LEU A 116 7.09 3.12 -13.56
N TYR A 117 7.50 2.53 -14.68
CA TYR A 117 8.54 1.50 -14.72
C TYR A 117 9.90 2.06 -15.11
N GLU A 118 10.96 1.44 -14.58
CA GLU A 118 12.36 1.59 -14.99
C GLU A 118 12.91 3.02 -14.93
N GLN A 119 12.30 3.91 -14.15
CA GLN A 119 12.84 5.24 -13.92
C GLN A 119 12.37 5.82 -12.58
N PRO A 120 13.27 6.45 -11.81
CA PRO A 120 12.86 7.26 -10.68
C PRO A 120 11.98 8.42 -11.17
N GLY A 121 10.94 8.77 -10.42
CA GLY A 121 10.10 9.90 -10.77
C GLY A 121 8.94 10.11 -9.81
N LEU A 122 8.24 11.23 -10.02
CA LEU A 122 7.02 11.57 -9.31
C LEU A 122 5.82 11.06 -10.10
N VAL A 123 4.98 10.26 -9.44
CA VAL A 123 3.65 9.89 -9.95
C VAL A 123 2.63 10.74 -9.21
N SER A 124 1.81 11.50 -9.94
CA SER A 124 0.82 12.40 -9.36
C SER A 124 -0.49 12.32 -10.12
N ALA A 125 -1.60 12.43 -9.39
CA ALA A 125 -2.94 12.56 -9.93
C ALA A 125 -3.74 13.53 -9.06
N GLU A 126 -4.71 14.22 -9.67
CA GLU A 126 -5.74 14.94 -8.93
C GLU A 126 -6.87 13.96 -8.61
N ILE A 127 -7.41 14.06 -7.40
CA ILE A 127 -8.47 13.18 -6.92
C ILE A 127 -9.64 14.00 -6.41
N ASP A 128 -10.85 13.49 -6.62
CA ASP A 128 -12.05 13.99 -5.97
C ASP A 128 -12.44 13.02 -4.83
N PRO A 129 -12.28 13.43 -3.55
CA PRO A 129 -12.65 12.61 -2.41
C PRO A 129 -14.11 12.12 -2.43
N GLN A 130 -15.01 12.83 -3.12
CA GLN A 130 -16.41 12.45 -3.21
C GLN A 130 -16.59 11.10 -3.91
N GLN A 131 -15.71 10.71 -4.84
CA GLN A 131 -15.77 9.40 -5.50
C GLN A 131 -15.67 8.23 -4.51
N ALA A 132 -14.87 8.37 -3.45
CA ALA A 132 -14.76 7.35 -2.41
C ALA A 132 -16.05 7.25 -1.56
N VAL A 133 -16.68 8.40 -1.29
CA VAL A 133 -17.95 8.46 -0.56
C VAL A 133 -19.08 7.85 -1.40
N ASP A 134 -19.18 8.23 -2.67
CA ASP A 134 -20.22 7.75 -3.58
C ASP A 134 -20.03 6.26 -3.88
N GLY A 135 -18.78 5.80 -4.06
CA GLY A 135 -18.46 4.39 -4.25
C GLY A 135 -18.98 3.51 -3.11
N ARG A 136 -18.92 4.00 -1.87
CA ARG A 136 -19.46 3.29 -0.69
C ARG A 136 -20.98 3.15 -0.69
N LEU A 137 -21.71 3.98 -1.44
CA LEU A 137 -23.16 3.79 -1.62
C LEU A 137 -23.48 2.54 -2.44
N THR A 138 -22.55 2.10 -3.30
CA THR A 138 -22.71 0.90 -4.14
C THR A 138 -22.10 -0.35 -3.52
N LEU A 139 -21.02 -0.20 -2.75
CA LEU A 139 -20.36 -1.30 -2.05
C LEU A 139 -19.69 -0.78 -0.78
N ASP A 140 -20.17 -1.22 0.37
CA ASP A 140 -19.53 -1.00 1.67
C ASP A 140 -19.39 -2.33 2.41
N VAL A 141 -18.18 -2.90 2.35
CA VAL A 141 -17.83 -4.22 2.91
C VAL A 141 -17.83 -4.26 4.45
N MET A 142 -17.81 -3.09 5.11
CA MET A 142 -17.87 -2.96 6.57
C MET A 142 -19.17 -2.32 7.06
N GLY A 143 -19.97 -1.74 6.17
CA GLY A 143 -21.30 -1.20 6.43
C GLY A 143 -22.39 -2.14 5.93
N HIS A 144 -23.16 -1.69 4.92
CA HIS A 144 -24.44 -2.32 4.56
C HIS A 144 -24.35 -3.70 3.91
N TYR A 145 -23.20 -4.09 3.34
CA TYR A 145 -22.94 -5.47 2.91
C TYR A 145 -22.26 -6.33 3.99
N GLY A 146 -21.87 -5.72 5.11
CA GLY A 146 -21.32 -6.42 6.26
C GLY A 146 -22.33 -7.39 6.88
N ARG A 147 -21.82 -8.48 7.46
CA ARG A 147 -22.62 -9.51 8.16
C ARG A 147 -22.21 -9.66 9.62
N PRO A 148 -22.35 -8.61 10.47
CA PRO A 148 -21.96 -8.66 11.88
C PRO A 148 -22.74 -9.71 12.71
N ASP A 149 -23.86 -10.20 12.18
CA ASP A 149 -24.65 -11.30 12.72
C ASP A 149 -24.00 -12.68 12.51
N ILE A 150 -23.07 -12.82 11.56
CA ILE A 150 -22.32 -14.06 11.28
C ILE A 150 -20.84 -13.89 11.59
N PHE A 151 -20.23 -12.80 11.14
CA PHE A 151 -18.80 -12.57 11.16
C PHE A 151 -18.46 -11.34 11.99
N GLN A 152 -17.54 -11.51 12.95
CA GLN A 152 -16.99 -10.41 13.73
C GLN A 152 -15.47 -10.50 13.69
N LEU A 153 -14.81 -9.37 13.45
CA LEU A 153 -13.36 -9.23 13.55
C LEU A 153 -13.03 -8.40 14.79
N HIS A 154 -12.27 -9.00 15.71
CA HIS A 154 -11.78 -8.34 16.91
C HIS A 154 -10.31 -8.01 16.72
N VAL A 155 -9.94 -6.73 16.78
CA VAL A 155 -8.58 -6.25 16.58
C VAL A 155 -8.02 -5.75 17.91
N ASN A 156 -6.95 -6.38 18.39
CA ASN A 156 -6.22 -5.89 19.56
C ASN A 156 -5.21 -4.82 19.11
N THR A 157 -5.46 -3.56 19.48
CA THR A 157 -4.59 -2.43 19.16
C THR A 157 -3.59 -2.09 20.28
N THR A 158 -3.56 -2.89 21.35
CA THR A 158 -2.64 -2.69 22.46
C THR A 158 -1.22 -3.10 22.02
N PRO A 159 -0.18 -2.28 22.28
CA PRO A 159 1.20 -2.69 22.05
C PRO A 159 1.49 -4.06 22.67
N GLN A 160 2.09 -4.97 21.89
CA GLN A 160 2.45 -6.31 22.34
C GLN A 160 3.97 -6.48 22.31
N GLU A 161 4.49 -7.33 23.19
CA GLU A 161 5.88 -7.76 23.16
C GLU A 161 5.96 -9.20 22.67
N HIS A 162 6.99 -9.51 21.89
CA HIS A 162 7.19 -10.86 21.36
C HIS A 162 8.00 -11.76 22.31
N VAL A 163 8.69 -11.18 23.29
CA VAL A 163 9.64 -11.87 24.16
C VAL A 163 9.43 -11.42 25.59
N TYR A 164 9.13 -12.38 26.46
CA TYR A 164 9.01 -12.17 27.90
C TYR A 164 10.13 -12.96 28.58
N TRP A 165 11.02 -12.25 29.26
CA TRP A 165 12.12 -12.87 30.00
C TRP A 165 11.62 -13.33 31.37
N GLN A 166 11.98 -14.56 31.75
CA GLN A 166 11.84 -15.03 33.12
C GLN A 166 13.23 -15.32 33.67
N ASP A 167 13.66 -14.51 34.63
CA ASP A 167 14.89 -14.76 35.36
C ASP A 167 14.62 -15.82 36.46
N SER A 168 15.41 -16.88 36.48
CA SER A 168 15.41 -17.85 37.56
C SER A 168 16.15 -17.25 38.77
N CYS A 169 15.47 -17.16 39.91
CA CYS A 169 16.11 -16.88 41.21
C CYS A 169 17.09 -17.98 41.61
#